data_AF-A0A6C1N706-F1
#
_entry.id   AF-A0A6C1N706-F1
#
_cell.length_a   1.000
_cell.length_b   1.000
_cell.length_c   1.000
_cell.angle_alpha   90.00
_cell.angle_beta   90.00
_cell.angle_gamma   90.00
#
_symmetry.space_group_name_H-M   'P 1'
#
loop_
_entity.id
_entity.type
_entity.pdbx_description
1 polymer ?
#
loop_
_entity_poly.entity_id
_entity_poly.type
_entity_poly.pdbx_seq_one_letter_code
_entity_poly.pdbx_strand_id
1 'polypeptide(L)' 'MPGSFAKRLLHWWDRHGRKDLPWHHNRTPYRVWLSEIMLQQTQVATV' A
#
# COMPACT_ATOMS: atom_id res chain seq x y z
N MET A 1 -15.08 -10.43 18.08
CA MET A 1 -14.45 -9.09 18.20
C MET A 1 -13.34 -8.95 17.15
N PRO A 2 -13.57 -8.21 16.05
CA PRO A 2 -12.60 -8.03 14.95
C PRO A 2 -11.29 -7.34 15.36
N GLY A 3 -11.23 -6.74 16.57
CA GLY A 3 -10.06 -6.03 17.09
C GLY A 3 -8.78 -6.87 17.23
N SER A 4 -8.87 -8.20 17.40
CA SER A 4 -7.66 -9.02 17.55
C SER A 4 -6.97 -9.29 16.20
N PHE A 5 -7.72 -9.47 15.11
CA PHE A 5 -7.16 -9.69 13.79
C PHE A 5 -6.55 -8.41 13.22
N ALA A 6 -7.28 -7.29 13.27
CA ALA A 6 -6.79 -6.00 12.82
C ALA A 6 -5.50 -5.60 13.55
N LYS A 7 -5.43 -5.81 14.87
CA LYS A 7 -4.22 -5.51 15.66
C LYS A 7 -3.02 -6.37 15.26
N ARG A 8 -3.21 -7.67 15.00
CA ARG A 8 -2.13 -8.54 14.52
C ARG A 8 -1.66 -8.14 13.12
N LEU A 9 -2.60 -7.80 12.22
CA LEU A 9 -2.28 -7.36 10.87
C LEU A 9 -1.49 -6.06 10.86
N LEU A 10 -1.92 -5.06 11.65
CA LEU A 10 -1.20 -3.79 11.78
C LEU A 10 0.21 -3.98 12.35
N HIS A 11 0.36 -4.81 13.38
CA HIS A 11 1.68 -5.12 13.95
C HIS A 11 2.61 -5.85 12.97
N TRP A 12 2.07 -6.70 12.10
CA TRP A 12 2.84 -7.30 11.02
C TRP A 12 3.21 -6.26 9.94
N TRP A 13 2.25 -5.42 9.53
CA TRP A 13 2.46 -4.35 8.56
C TRP A 13 3.54 -3.36 9.00
N ASP A 14 3.60 -3.03 10.30
CA ASP A 14 4.62 -2.16 10.83
C ASP A 14 6.03 -2.74 10.69
N ARG A 15 6.18 -4.07 10.79
CA ARG A 15 7.48 -4.75 10.71
C ARG A 15 7.88 -5.20 9.31
N HIS A 16 6.90 -5.54 8.45
CA HIS A 16 7.13 -6.18 7.16
C HIS A 16 6.42 -5.52 5.97
N GLY A 17 5.65 -4.46 6.20
CA GLY A 17 4.91 -3.77 5.14
C GLY A 17 5.83 -3.08 4.14
N ARG A 18 5.39 -3.00 2.88
CA ARG A 18 6.08 -2.25 1.82
C ARG A 18 5.82 -0.75 2.01
N LYS A 19 6.77 -0.04 2.60
CA LYS A 19 6.64 1.39 2.92
C LYS A 19 7.30 2.30 1.87
N ASP A 20 8.26 1.77 1.11
CA ASP A 20 9.16 2.57 0.28
C ASP A 20 8.71 2.71 -1.19
N LEU A 21 7.43 2.50 -1.49
CA LEU A 21 6.92 2.61 -2.85
C LEU A 21 6.90 4.07 -3.31
N PRO A 22 7.21 4.38 -4.60
CA PRO A 22 7.28 5.76 -5.09
C PRO A 22 5.98 6.56 -4.93
N TRP A 23 4.83 5.88 -5.01
CA TRP A 23 3.50 6.46 -4.81
C TRP A 23 3.05 6.57 -3.35
N HIS A 24 3.84 6.03 -2.41
CA HIS A 24 3.66 6.28 -0.98
C HIS A 24 4.28 7.63 -0.55
N HIS A 25 5.26 8.12 -1.31
CA HIS A 25 5.90 9.41 -1.08
C HIS A 25 5.05 10.53 -1.68
N ASN A 26 4.83 11.60 -0.90
CA ASN A 26 4.02 12.76 -1.28
C ASN A 26 2.62 12.37 -1.83
N ARG A 27 1.87 11.60 -1.03
CA ARG A 27 0.53 11.11 -1.37
C ARG A 27 -0.41 12.27 -1.69
N THR A 28 -0.83 12.35 -2.94
CA THR A 28 -1.97 13.18 -3.37
C THR A 28 -3.09 12.27 -3.89
N PRO A 29 -4.36 12.69 -3.80
CA PRO A 29 -5.48 11.88 -4.33
C PRO A 29 -5.27 11.45 -5.78
N TYR A 30 -4.74 12.35 -6.61
CA TYR A 30 -4.41 12.07 -8.01
C TYR A 30 -3.35 10.97 -8.17
N ARG A 31 -2.25 11.05 -7.40
CA ARG A 31 -1.16 10.05 -7.46
C ARG A 31 -1.62 8.68 -6.98
N VAL A 32 -2.46 8.62 -5.95
CA VAL A 32 -3.03 7.37 -5.44
C VAL A 32 -3.92 6.73 -6.50
N TRP A 33 -4.84 7.50 -7.08
CA TRP A 33 -5.73 7.02 -8.14
C TRP A 33 -4.95 6.50 -9.36
N LEU A 34 -3.94 7.25 -9.81
CA LEU A 34 -3.12 6.85 -10.95
C LEU A 34 -2.41 5.51 -10.68
N SER A 35 -1.81 5.35 -9.49
CA SER A 35 -1.14 4.10 -9.12
C SER A 35 -2.11 2.92 -9.02
N GLU A 36 -3.34 3.12 -8.52
CA GLU A 36 -4.37 2.07 -8.51
C GLU A 36 -4.73 1.60 -9.92
N ILE A 37 -4.90 2.54 -10.87
CA ILE A 37 -5.19 2.21 -12.28
C ILE A 37 -4.03 1.46 -12.93
N MET A 38 -2.78 1.91 -12.71
CA MET A 38 -1.60 1.23 -13.27
C MET A 38 -1.44 -0.20 -12.71
N LEU A 39 -1.64 -0.39 -11.40
CA LEU A 39 -1.45 -1.66 -10.70
C LEU A 39 -2.55 -2.70 -10.98
N GLN A 40 -3.67 -2.31 -11.59
CA GLN A 40 -4.69 -3.26 -12.05
C GLN A 40 -4.22 -4.09 -13.26
N GLN A 41 -3.33 -3.53 -14.10
CA GLN A 41 -2.90 -4.14 -15.36
C GLN A 41 -1.40 -4.45 -15.42
N THR A 42 -0.61 -3.92 -14.47
CA THR A 42 0.85 -4.06 -14.44
C THR A 42 1.38 -4.43 -13.05
N GLN A 43 2.51 -5.13 -13.01
CA GLN A 43 3.18 -5.50 -11.76
C GLN A 43 3.98 -4.32 -11.21
N VAL A 44 4.09 -4.21 -9.89
CA VAL A 44 4.87 -3.17 -9.16
C VAL A 44 6.28 -2.95 -9.69
N ALA A 45 6.96 -3.98 -10.20
CA ALA A 45 8.31 -3.88 -10.73
C ALA A 45 8.41 -3.20 -12.12
N THR A 46 7.28 -3.06 -12.81
CA THR A 46 7.18 -2.50 -14.17
C THR A 46 6.72 -1.03 -14.16
N VAL A 47 6.21 -0.54 -13.02
CA VAL A 47 5.58 0.78 -12.85
C VAL A 47 6.56 1.85 -12.40
#